data_AF-A0A7C1NQI2-F1
#
_entry.id   AF-A0A7C1NQI2-F1
#
_cell.length_a   1.000
_cell.length_b   1.000
_cell.length_c   1.000
_cell.angle_alpha   90.00
_cell.angle_beta   90.00
_cell.angle_gamma   90.00
#
_symmetry.space_group_name_H-M   'P 1'
#
loop_
_entity.id
_entity.type
_entity.pdbx_description
1 polymer ?
#
loop_
_entity_poly.entity_id
_entity_poly.type
_entity_poly.pdbx_seq_one_letter_code
_entity_poly.pdbx_strand_id
1 'polypeptide(L)'
;DYKDQGFLILGVNVGENWSKVETFRREVDFSFPITMDSDSEIFKSYWGRGIPNSFIIEQNGLIVYVHYGEINEEQLVKVLKEIGFETP
;
A
#
# COMPACT_ATOMS: atom_id res chain seq x y z
N ASP A 1 -11.17 -12.36 7.27
CA ASP A 1 -10.54 -11.19 6.62
C ASP A 1 -9.03 -11.42 6.57
N TYR A 2 -8.27 -10.88 5.61
CA TYR A 2 -6.81 -10.98 5.62
C TYR A 2 -6.20 -10.28 6.85
N LYS A 3 -6.90 -9.29 7.40
CA LYS A 3 -6.55 -8.63 8.66
C LYS A 3 -6.43 -9.61 9.83
N ASP A 4 -7.30 -10.63 9.89
CA ASP A 4 -7.29 -11.64 10.95
C ASP A 4 -6.07 -12.56 10.86
N GLN A 5 -5.46 -12.64 9.68
CA GLN A 5 -4.20 -13.35 9.42
C GLN A 5 -2.97 -12.45 9.61
N GLY A 6 -3.15 -11.22 10.07
CA GLY A 6 -2.07 -10.27 10.34
C GLY A 6 -1.62 -9.46 9.12
N PHE A 7 -2.37 -9.49 8.00
CA PHE A 7 -2.09 -8.60 6.87
C PHE A 7 -2.61 -7.20 7.13
N LEU A 8 -1.77 -6.18 6.91
CA LEU A 8 -2.10 -4.78 7.10
C LEU A 8 -1.79 -3.99 5.83
N ILE A 9 -2.66 -3.04 5.50
CA ILE A 9 -2.47 -2.10 4.40
C ILE A 9 -2.18 -0.72 4.99
N LEU A 10 -1.20 -0.03 4.43
CA LEU A 10 -0.91 1.37 4.69
C LEU A 10 -0.84 2.11 3.36
N GLY A 11 -1.76 3.06 3.14
CA GLY A 11 -1.66 3.98 2.02
C GLY A 11 -0.59 5.03 2.29
N VAL A 12 0.29 5.30 1.34
CA VAL A 12 1.28 6.38 1.43
C VAL A 12 0.95 7.41 0.35
N ASN A 13 0.45 8.57 0.76
CA ASN A 13 0.22 9.68 -0.18
C ASN A 13 1.54 10.44 -0.41
N VAL A 14 1.90 10.69 -1.67
CA VAL A 14 3.19 11.26 -2.05
C VAL A 14 3.02 12.71 -2.52
N GLY A 15 3.63 13.66 -1.81
CA GLY A 15 3.79 15.04 -2.26
C GLY A 15 2.54 15.91 -2.33
N GLU A 16 1.36 15.43 -1.89
CA GLU A 16 0.15 16.25 -1.85
C GLU A 16 -0.07 16.95 -0.50
N ASN A 17 -0.91 17.99 -0.53
CA ASN A 17 -1.32 18.72 0.67
C ASN A 17 -2.35 17.92 1.47
N TRP A 18 -2.20 17.88 2.80
CA TRP A 18 -3.12 17.18 3.71
C TRP A 18 -4.59 17.53 3.49
N SER A 19 -4.94 18.79 3.23
CA SER A 19 -6.34 19.21 3.03
C SER A 19 -7.02 18.51 1.84
N LYS A 20 -6.25 18.27 0.77
CA LYS A 20 -6.71 17.59 -0.43
C LYS A 20 -6.89 16.09 -0.17
N VAL A 21 -5.94 15.49 0.54
CA VAL A 21 -5.98 14.07 0.92
C VAL A 21 -7.11 13.79 1.91
N GLU A 22 -7.31 14.63 2.92
CA GLU A 22 -8.39 14.47 3.90
C GLU A 22 -9.77 14.61 3.25
N THR A 23 -9.92 15.47 2.23
CA THR A 23 -11.15 15.55 1.45
C THR A 23 -11.42 14.24 0.72
N PHE A 24 -10.43 13.75 -0.03
CA PHE A 24 -10.53 12.49 -0.78
C PHE A 24 -10.79 11.27 0.13
N ARG A 25 -10.14 11.24 1.30
CA ARG A 25 -10.32 10.17 2.30
C ARG A 25 -11.77 10.08 2.78
N ARG A 26 -12.46 11.21 2.93
CA ARG A 26 -13.87 11.26 3.35
C ARG A 26 -14.83 10.82 2.24
N GLU A 27 -14.45 10.97 0.98
CA GLU A 27 -15.27 10.57 -0.17
C GLU A 27 -15.18 9.08 -0.49
N VAL A 28 -13.99 8.48 -0.33
CA VAL A 28 -13.72 7.09 -0.75
C VAL A 28 -13.87 6.07 0.39
N ASP A 29 -13.96 6.51 1.64
CA ASP A 29 -14.11 5.67 2.85
C ASP A 29 -13.16 4.47 2.91
N PHE A 30 -11.85 4.77 2.94
CA PHE A 30 -10.81 3.74 3.04
C PHE A 30 -10.93 2.95 4.36
N SER A 31 -10.88 1.62 4.26
CA SER A 31 -10.86 0.71 5.41
C SER A 31 -9.49 0.59 6.08
N PHE A 32 -8.47 1.28 5.55
CA PHE A 32 -7.08 1.21 6.00
C PHE A 32 -6.50 2.62 6.24
N PRO A 33 -5.48 2.75 7.11
CA PRO A 33 -4.84 4.03 7.39
C PRO A 33 -4.07 4.56 6.17
N ILE A 34 -3.97 5.89 6.10
CA ILE A 34 -3.15 6.62 5.14
C ILE A 34 -2.13 7.47 5.90
N THR A 35 -0.87 7.44 5.46
CA THR A 35 0.19 8.33 5.91
C THR A 35 0.60 9.29 4.80
N MET A 36 1.23 10.41 5.20
CA MET A 36 1.68 11.46 4.30
C MET A 36 3.19 11.40 4.11
N ASP A 37 3.62 11.38 2.86
CA ASP A 37 5.01 11.52 2.41
C ASP A 37 5.16 12.87 1.69
N SER A 38 4.99 13.95 2.44
CA SER A 38 4.85 15.31 1.89
C SER A 38 6.11 15.83 1.19
N ASP A 39 7.29 15.37 1.59
CA ASP A 39 8.61 15.69 1.00
C ASP A 39 9.13 14.59 0.04
N SER A 40 8.30 13.55 -0.16
CA SER A 40 8.60 12.40 -0.99
C SER A 40 9.84 11.60 -0.54
N GLU A 41 10.22 11.70 0.74
CA GLU A 41 11.38 10.97 1.28
C GLU A 41 11.14 9.45 1.30
N ILE A 42 9.94 9.01 1.70
CA ILE A 42 9.57 7.58 1.70
C ILE A 42 9.56 7.06 0.25
N PHE A 43 8.93 7.78 -0.67
CA PHE A 43 8.89 7.42 -2.08
C PHE A 43 10.30 7.25 -2.67
N LYS A 44 11.22 8.17 -2.34
CA LYS A 44 12.63 8.08 -2.78
C LYS A 44 13.35 6.90 -2.14
N SER A 45 13.14 6.63 -0.84
CA SER A 45 13.81 5.52 -0.15
C SER A 45 13.38 4.15 -0.68
N TYR A 46 12.19 4.05 -1.25
CA TYR A 46 11.68 2.86 -1.93
C TYR A 46 11.94 2.85 -3.45
N TRP A 47 12.86 3.69 -3.94
CA TRP A 47 13.24 3.82 -5.36
C TRP A 47 12.05 4.06 -6.30
N GLY A 48 11.06 4.82 -5.85
CA GLY A 48 9.90 5.18 -6.66
C GLY A 48 10.29 5.89 -7.95
N ARG A 49 9.76 5.42 -9.09
CA ARG A 49 9.99 6.01 -10.43
C ARG A 49 8.73 6.54 -11.10
N GLY A 50 7.58 6.24 -10.53
CA GLY A 50 6.24 6.64 -10.96
C GLY A 50 5.22 6.18 -9.91
N ILE A 51 3.97 6.59 -10.05
CA ILE A 51 2.85 6.12 -9.21
C ILE A 51 1.77 5.49 -10.11
N PRO A 52 0.96 4.55 -9.59
CA PRO A 52 1.07 3.93 -8.26
C PRO A 52 2.14 2.83 -8.21
N ASN A 53 2.64 2.54 -7.00
CA ASN A 53 3.48 1.37 -6.71
C ASN A 53 2.93 0.66 -5.48
N SER A 54 3.07 -0.66 -5.43
CA SER A 54 2.73 -1.48 -4.27
C SER A 54 3.92 -2.32 -3.84
N PHE A 55 4.15 -2.38 -2.53
CA PHE A 55 5.22 -3.17 -1.92
C PHE A 55 4.60 -4.10 -0.88
N ILE A 56 5.03 -5.35 -0.84
CA ILE A 56 4.70 -6.25 0.27
C ILE A 56 5.97 -6.47 1.09
N ILE A 57 5.84 -6.22 2.38
CA ILE A 57 6.92 -6.23 3.34
C ILE A 57 6.58 -7.30 4.40
N GLU A 58 7.49 -8.22 4.64
CA GLU A 58 7.40 -9.22 5.69
C GLU A 58 7.63 -8.61 7.09
N GLN A 59 7.28 -9.35 8.14
CA GLN A 59 7.48 -8.92 9.54
C GLN A 59 8.95 -8.66 9.91
N ASN A 60 9.90 -9.28 9.20
CA ASN A 60 11.33 -9.07 9.35
C ASN A 60 11.83 -7.79 8.62
N GLY A 61 10.95 -7.06 7.93
CA GLY A 61 11.27 -5.86 7.17
C GLY A 61 11.75 -6.12 5.73
N LEU A 62 11.74 -7.36 5.25
CA LEU A 62 12.14 -7.68 3.88
C LEU A 62 11.01 -7.39 2.89
N ILE A 63 11.34 -6.69 1.79
CA ILE A 63 10.44 -6.52 0.65
C ILE A 63 10.43 -7.84 -0.12
N VAL A 64 9.27 -8.52 -0.14
CA VAL A 64 9.10 -9.81 -0.84
C VAL A 64 8.39 -9.67 -2.18
N TYR A 65 7.74 -8.53 -2.42
CA TYR A 65 7.07 -8.24 -3.69
C TYR A 65 7.08 -6.74 -3.99
N VAL A 66 7.27 -6.41 -5.27
CA VAL A 66 7.19 -5.05 -5.79
C VAL A 66 6.35 -5.06 -7.06
N HIS A 67 5.36 -4.18 -7.12
CA HIS A 67 4.53 -3.95 -8.30
C HIS A 67 4.55 -2.49 -8.69
N TYR A 68 4.80 -2.23 -9.97
CA TYR A 68 4.77 -0.89 -10.55
C TYR A 68 3.53 -0.76 -11.44
N GLY A 69 2.79 0.32 -11.26
CA GLY A 69 1.51 0.55 -11.91
C GLY A 69 0.33 0.05 -11.08
N GLU A 70 -0.86 0.13 -11.66
CA GLU A 70 -2.10 -0.27 -11.01
C GLU A 70 -2.10 -1.77 -10.71
N ILE A 71 -2.55 -2.13 -9.51
CA ILE A 71 -2.77 -3.50 -9.09
C ILE A 71 -4.27 -3.72 -8.92
N ASN A 72 -4.78 -4.83 -9.42
CA ASN A 72 -6.17 -5.24 -9.21
C ASN A 72 -6.28 -6.30 -8.10
N GLU A 73 -7.49 -6.60 -7.68
CA GLU A 73 -7.77 -7.55 -6.60
C GLU A 73 -7.25 -8.97 -6.90
N GLU A 74 -7.46 -9.47 -8.12
CA GLU A 74 -7.01 -10.80 -8.52
C GLU A 74 -5.49 -10.94 -8.40
N GLN A 75 -4.75 -9.92 -8.87
CA GLN A 75 -3.30 -9.85 -8.75
C GLN A 75 -2.86 -9.82 -7.29
N LEU A 76 -3.48 -8.99 -6.46
CA LEU A 76 -3.15 -8.89 -5.04
C LEU A 76 -3.41 -10.22 -4.32
N VAL A 77 -4.59 -10.82 -4.51
CA VAL A 77 -4.96 -12.11 -3.90
C VAL A 77 -4.00 -13.22 -4.32
N LYS A 78 -3.59 -13.24 -5.60
CA LYS A 78 -2.61 -14.21 -6.10
C LYS A 78 -1.29 -14.09 -5.34
N VAL A 79 -0.75 -12.88 -5.20
CA VAL A 79 0.53 -12.67 -4.51
C VAL A 79 0.40 -13.01 -3.02
N LEU A 80 -0.71 -12.64 -2.36
CA LEU A 80 -0.97 -12.99 -0.96
C LEU A 80 -0.97 -14.50 -0.74
N LYS A 81 -1.54 -15.29 -1.67
CA LYS A 81 -1.49 -16.76 -1.62
C LYS A 81 -0.08 -17.30 -1.78
N GLU A 82 0.71 -16.75 -2.70
CA GLU A 82 2.10 -17.17 -2.95
C GLU A 82 2.99 -16.98 -1.72
N ILE A 83 2.66 -16.00 -0.86
CA ILE A 83 3.39 -15.72 0.39
C ILE A 83 2.71 -16.30 1.64
N GLY A 84 1.71 -17.17 1.48
CA GLY A 84 1.16 -17.99 2.57
C GLY A 84 -0.09 -17.46 3.26
N PHE A 85 -0.76 -16.42 2.73
CA PHE A 85 -2.08 -16.03 3.21
C PHE A 85 -3.19 -16.90 2.58
N GLU A 86 -4.18 -17.25 3.39
CA GLU A 86 -5.38 -17.95 2.94
C GLU A 86 -6.43 -16.94 2.46
N THR A 87 -7.28 -17.36 1.52
CA THR A 87 -8.38 -16.48 1.08
C THR A 87 -9.39 -16.38 2.23
N PRO A 88 -9.84 -15.16 2.63
CA PRO A 88 -10.84 -14.98 3.66
C PRO A 88 -12.17 -15.68 3.40
#